data_AF-A0A1J5FPB1-F1
#
_entry.id   AF-A0A1J5FPB1-F1
#
_cell.length_a   1.000
_cell.length_b   1.000
_cell.length_c   1.000
_cell.angle_alpha   90.00
_cell.angle_beta   90.00
_cell.angle_gamma   90.00
#
_symmetry.space_group_name_H-M   'P 1'
#
loop_
_entity.id
_entity.type
_entity.pdbx_description
1 polymer ?
#
loop_
_entity_poly.entity_id
_entity_poly.type
_entity_poly.pdbx_seq_one_letter_code
_entity_poly.pdbx_strand_id
1 'polypeptide(L)' 'MILLRIWYQREYNTALVQAKKESKVVMLVLVGDYCPWCRKFERKTLQSANIAINIQKNFVPVIVDKILTKRDTRKNIILL' A
#
# COMPACT_ATOMS: atom_id res chain seq x y z
N MET A 1 12.37 -5.65 0.57
CA MET A 1 11.52 -6.43 1.49
C MET A 1 10.97 -5.44 2.50
N ILE A 2 9.74 -4.98 2.27
CA ILE A 2 9.19 -3.82 2.97
C ILE A 2 8.83 -4.22 4.40
N LEU A 3 9.44 -3.55 5.37
CA LEU A 3 9.34 -3.92 6.79
C LEU A 3 7.93 -3.71 7.37
N LEU A 4 7.57 -4.66 8.24
CA LEU A 4 6.25 -5.01 8.84
C LEU A 4 5.54 -3.95 9.71
N ARG A 5 5.92 -2.67 9.70
CA ARG A 5 5.31 -1.69 10.62
C ARG A 5 3.96 -1.14 10.17
N ILE A 6 3.62 -1.27 8.89
CA ILE A 6 2.35 -0.79 8.32
C ILE A 6 1.68 -1.93 7.57
N TRP A 7 0.38 -2.12 7.81
CA TRP A 7 -0.44 -3.12 7.14
C TRP A 7 -0.98 -2.58 5.83
N TYR A 8 -0.32 -2.93 4.72
CA TYR A 8 -0.74 -2.48 3.40
C TYR A 8 -1.79 -3.42 2.78
N GLN A 9 -2.87 -2.83 2.27
CA GLN A 9 -3.73 -3.47 1.30
C GLN A 9 -3.02 -3.60 -0.04
N ARG A 10 -3.29 -4.69 -0.76
CA ARG A 10 -2.76 -4.92 -2.12
C ARG A 10 -3.77 -4.73 -3.22
N GLU A 11 -5.05 -4.83 -2.89
CA GLU A 11 -6.16 -4.74 -3.83
C GLU A 11 -6.92 -3.43 -3.56
N TYR A 12 -7.05 -2.60 -4.60
CA TYR A 12 -7.55 -1.24 -4.44
C TYR A 12 -9.06 -1.22 -4.13
N ASN A 13 -9.86 -2.14 -4.69
CA ASN A 13 -11.29 -2.16 -4.43
C ASN A 13 -11.60 -2.56 -2.98
N THR A 14 -10.90 -3.55 -2.45
CA THR A 14 -10.97 -3.95 -1.04
C THR A 14 -10.62 -2.78 -0.13
N ALA A 15 -9.56 -2.04 -0.45
CA ALA A 15 -9.17 -0.86 0.31
C ALA A 15 -10.23 0.26 0.26
N LEU A 16 -10.88 0.47 -0.89
CA LEU A 16 -11.98 1.44 -1.01
C LEU A 16 -13.20 1.06 -0.17
N VAL A 17 -13.57 -0.22 -0.15
CA VAL A 17 -14.68 -0.72 0.68
C VAL A 17 -14.36 -0.51 2.16
N GLN A 18 -13.13 -0.86 2.57
CA GLN A 18 -12.68 -0.65 3.95
C GLN A 18 -12.63 0.83 4.32
N ALA A 19 -12.09 1.68 3.45
CA ALA A 19 -11.99 3.11 3.67
C ALA A 19 -13.36 3.77 3.87
N LYS A 20 -14.36 3.38 3.06
CA LYS A 20 -15.75 3.81 3.24
C LYS A 20 -16.33 3.34 4.58
N LYS A 21 -16.13 2.06 4.94
CA LYS A 21 -16.64 1.49 6.20
C LYS A 21 -16.02 2.17 7.43
N GLU A 22 -14.73 2.45 7.38
CA GLU A 22 -13.98 3.06 8.49
C GLU A 22 -14.00 4.59 8.47
N SER A 23 -14.63 5.22 7.47
CA SER A 23 -14.60 6.67 7.24
C SER A 23 -13.17 7.24 7.20
N LYS A 24 -12.26 6.50 6.57
CA LYS A 24 -10.85 6.87 6.35
C LYS A 24 -10.60 7.17 4.89
N VAL A 25 -9.50 7.85 4.62
CA VAL A 25 -8.99 8.06 3.26
C VAL A 25 -7.99 6.97 2.86
N VAL A 26 -7.94 6.64 1.58
CA VAL A 26 -6.96 5.68 1.05
C VAL A 26 -5.62 6.38 0.83
N MET A 27 -4.55 5.81 1.37
CA MET A 27 -3.18 6.29 1.14
C MET A 27 -2.49 5.36 0.14
N LEU A 28 -2.16 5.85 -1.05
CA LEU A 28 -1.40 5.07 -2.03
C LEU A 28 0.09 5.22 -1.80
N VAL A 29 0.78 4.10 -1.62
CA VAL A 29 2.25 4.01 -1.57
C VAL A 29 2.73 3.38 -2.87
N LEU A 30 3.24 4.21 -3.76
CA LEU A 30 3.78 3.79 -5.04
C LEU A 30 5.24 3.36 -4.87
N VAL A 31 5.55 2.14 -5.30
CA VAL A 31 6.90 1.60 -5.32
C VAL A 31 7.21 1.03 -6.70
N GLY A 32 8.50 0.88 -6.99
CA GLY A 32 8.95 0.24 -8.22
C GLY A 32 10.36 -0.29 -8.08
N ASP A 33 10.78 -1.07 -9.07
CA ASP A 33 12.13 -1.61 -9.14
C ASP A 33 13.16 -0.49 -9.14
N TYR A 34 14.27 -0.76 -8.46
CA TYR A 34 15.43 0.13 -8.43
C TYR A 34 15.06 1.59 -8.13
N CYS A 35 14.24 1.81 -7.09
CA CYS A 35 13.87 3.14 -6.63
C CYS A 35 14.64 3.52 -5.34
N PRO A 36 15.76 4.28 -5.41
CA PRO A 36 16.51 4.70 -4.23
C PRO A 36 15.68 5.56 -3.27
N TRP A 37 14.79 6.41 -3.81
CA TRP A 37 13.92 7.28 -3.03
C TRP A 37 12.88 6.50 -2.24
N CYS A 38 12.27 5.48 -2.84
CA CYS A 38 11.35 4.58 -2.17
C CYS A 38 12.04 3.89 -0.98
N ARG A 39 13.27 3.39 -1.18
CA ARG A 39 14.08 2.80 -0.10
C ARG A 39 14.43 3.82 0.98
N LYS A 40 14.75 5.07 0.61
CA LYS A 40 15.03 6.14 1.58
C LYS A 40 13.77 6.50 2.38
N PHE A 41 12.62 6.65 1.73
CA PHE A 41 11.34 6.94 2.34
C PHE A 41 10.90 5.83 3.30
N GLU A 42 11.06 4.57 2.90
CA GLU A 42 10.81 3.43 3.77
C GLU A 42 11.66 3.51 5.05
N ARG A 43 12.98 3.64 4.89
CA ARG A 43 13.93 3.65 6.03
C ARG A 43 13.81 4.86 6.94
N LYS A 44 13.53 6.04 6.38
CA LYS A 44 13.56 7.30 7.14
C LYS A 44 12.20 7.72 7.67
N THR A 45 11.11 7.25 7.06
CA THR A 45 9.75 7.69 7.40
C THR A 45 8.87 6.54 7.81
N LEU A 46 8.66 5.56 6.92
CA LEU A 46 7.69 4.48 7.15
C LEU A 46 8.13 3.47 8.22
N GLN A 47 9.44 3.41 8.53
CA GLN A 47 9.96 2.65 9.66
C GLN A 47 9.68 3.29 11.02
N SER A 48 9.32 4.57 11.11
CA SER A 48 9.03 5.21 12.41
C SER A 48 7.72 4.67 13.00
N ALA A 49 7.76 4.20 14.25
CA ALA A 49 6.59 3.65 14.94
C ALA A 49 5.48 4.70 15.08
N ASN A 50 5.83 5.95 15.42
CA ASN A 50 4.86 7.04 15.53
C ASN A 50 4.16 7.32 14.18
N ILE A 51 4.92 7.29 13.07
CA ILE A 51 4.36 7.48 11.73
C ILE A 51 3.45 6.31 11.38
N ALA A 52 3.87 5.07 11.65
CA ALA A 52 3.09 3.88 11.38
C ALA A 52 1.74 3.89 12.13
N ILE A 53 1.74 4.28 13.42
CA ILE A 53 0.52 4.43 14.22
C ILE A 53 -0.40 5.48 13.61
N ASN A 54 0.13 6.65 13.25
CA ASN A 54 -0.67 7.72 12.64
C ASN A 54 -1.22 7.32 11.27
N ILE A 55 -0.46 6.58 10.46
CA ILE A 55 -0.93 6.09 9.16
C ILE A 55 -2.09 5.11 9.36
N GLN A 56 -1.96 4.11 10.22
CA GLN A 56 -3.01 3.11 10.44
C GLN A 56 -4.27 3.69 11.10
N LYS A 57 -4.09 4.72 11.94
CA LYS A 57 -5.21 5.41 12.59
C LYS A 57 -6.05 6.21 11.59
N ASN A 58 -5.41 6.89 10.65
CA ASN A 58 -6.09 7.89 9.81
C ASN A 58 -6.32 7.43 8.35
N PHE A 59 -5.60 6.41 7.89
CA PHE A 59 -5.60 5.99 6.49
C PHE A 59 -5.82 4.48 6.35
N VAL A 60 -6.28 4.09 5.17
CA VAL A 60 -6.18 2.72 4.66
C VAL A 60 -5.03 2.69 3.65
N PRO A 61 -3.83 2.23 4.03
CA PRO A 61 -2.67 2.28 3.15
C PRO A 61 -2.72 1.14 2.13
N VAL A 62 -2.47 1.47 0.86
CA VAL A 62 -2.42 0.54 -0.27
C VAL A 62 -1.05 0.62 -0.89
N ILE A 63 -0.39 -0.52 -1.04
CA ILE A 63 0.89 -0.58 -1.76
C ILE A 63 0.66 -0.93 -3.22
N VAL A 64 1.18 -0.10 -4.12
CA VAL A 64 1.11 -0.32 -5.56
C VAL A 64 2.53 -0.48 -6.08
N ASP A 65 2.81 -1.66 -6.63
CA ASP A 65 4.07 -1.99 -7.28
C ASP A 65 3.78 -2.40 -8.72
N LYS A 66 4.43 -1.74 -9.68
CA LYS A 66 4.29 -2.00 -11.14
C LYS A 66 4.40 -3.49 -11.50
N ILE A 67 5.16 -4.29 -10.78
CA ILE A 67 5.25 -5.75 -11.02
C ILE A 67 4.04 -6.50 -10.45
N LEU A 68 3.59 -6.12 -9.24
CA LEU A 68 2.50 -6.81 -8.54
C LEU A 68 1.14 -6.48 -9.17
N THR A 69 0.93 -5.26 -9.66
CA THR A 69 -0.33 -4.86 -10.30
C THR A 69 -0.58 -5.60 -11.62
N LYS A 70 0.47 -6.02 -12.34
CA LYS A 70 0.35 -6.85 -13.56
C LYS A 70 -0.09 -8.30 -13.30
N ARG A 71 0.05 -8.78 -12.06
CA ARG A 71 -0.49 -10.10 -11.66
C ARG A 71 -1.97 -10.02 -11.32
N ASP A 72 -2.44 -8.88 -10.82
CA ASP A 72 -3.85 -8.67 -10.47
C ASP A 72 -4.71 -8.43 -11.72
N THR A 73 -4.22 -7.66 -12.68
CA THR A 73 -4.90 -7.48 -13.99
C THR A 73 -4.97 -8.77 -14.82
N ARG A 74 -4.02 -9.71 -14.64
CA ARG A 74 -4.09 -11.03 -15.28
C ARG A 74 -5.08 -11.99 -14.62
N LYS A 75 -5.46 -11.80 -13.35
CA LYS A 75 -6.52 -12.60 -12.71
C LYS A 75 -7.91 -12.28 -13.25
N ASN A 76 -8.13 -11.05 -13.72
CA ASN A 76 -9.39 -10.64 -14.36
C ASN A 76 -9.45 -10.94 -15.87
N ILE A 77 -8.43 -11.60 -16.44
CA ILE A 77 -8.40 -11.99 -17.87
C ILE A 77 -8.52 -13.51 -18.07
N ILE A 78 -8.48 -14.32 -17.00
CA ILE A 78 -8.62 -15.79 -17.06
C ILE A 78 -9.97 -16.24 -16.44
N LEU A 79 -10.93 -15.32 -16.28
CA LEU A 79 -12.30 -15.61 -15.83
C LEU A 79 -13.37 -15.13 -16.83
N LEU A 80 -13.01 -15.00 -18.10
CA LEU A 80 -13.94 -14.89 -19.23
C LEU A 80 -13.65 -15.99 -20.25
#